data_AF-C8BZI2-F1
#
_entry.id   AF-C8BZI2-F1
#
_cell.length_a   1.000
_cell.length_b   1.000
_cell.length_c   1.000
_cell.angle_alpha   90.00
_cell.angle_beta   90.00
_cell.angle_gamma   90.00
#
_symmetry.space_group_name_H-M   'P 1'
#
loop_
_entity.id
_entity.type
_entity.pdbx_description
1 polymer ?
#
loop_
_entity_poly.entity_id
_entity_poly.type
_entity_poly.pdbx_seq_one_letter_code
_entity_poly.pdbx_strand_id
1 'polypeptide(L)'
;CYQPQDTKLHAFISAALFGDAVSACVMRADDQAPGFKIANTGSYFLPDSEHYIKYDVKDSGFHFTLDKAVMNSIKDVAPMMEELNYETFNQHCAQNDFFIFHTGGRKILDELVLQLDL
;
A
#
# COMPACT_ATOMS: atom_id res chain seq x y z
N CYS A 1 2.31 11.60 11.27
CA CYS A 1 1.61 12.00 12.50
C CYS A 1 1.24 13.47 12.39
N TYR A 2 0.14 13.89 13.03
CA TYR A 2 -0.28 15.29 13.04
C TYR A 2 0.80 16.18 13.66
N GLN A 3 1.19 17.23 12.94
CA GLN A 3 2.18 18.22 13.36
C GLN A 3 1.55 19.61 13.21
N PRO A 4 1.11 20.26 14.30
CA PRO A 4 0.31 21.48 14.22
C PRO A 4 1.06 22.66 13.58
N GLN A 5 2.40 22.62 13.56
CA GLN A 5 3.24 23.64 12.93
C GLN A 5 3.51 23.37 11.44
N ASP A 6 3.16 22.19 10.91
CA ASP A 6 3.34 21.86 9.49
C ASP A 6 2.19 22.43 8.66
N THR A 7 2.39 23.61 8.08
CA THR A 7 1.36 24.37 7.34
C THR A 7 1.34 24.10 5.84
N LYS A 8 2.12 23.13 5.35
CA LYS A 8 2.17 22.78 3.92
C LYS A 8 0.93 21.98 3.52
N LEU A 9 0.50 22.10 2.26
CA LEU A 9 -0.70 21.42 1.74
C LEU A 9 -0.70 19.89 1.98
N HIS A 10 0.43 19.23 1.79
CA HIS A 10 0.51 17.78 2.03
C HIS A 10 0.30 17.41 3.51
N ALA A 11 0.70 18.27 4.45
CA ALA A 11 0.49 18.05 5.87
C ALA A 11 -1.00 18.15 6.23
N PHE A 12 -1.72 19.12 5.65
CA PHE A 12 -3.17 19.23 5.78
C PHE A 12 -3.90 18.01 5.22
N ILE A 13 -3.54 17.54 4.01
CA ILE A 13 -4.12 16.33 3.42
C ILE A 13 -3.85 15.12 4.32
N SER A 14 -2.63 14.98 4.82
CA SER A 14 -2.23 13.89 5.71
C SER A 14 -3.02 13.90 7.01
N ALA A 15 -3.21 15.07 7.61
CA ALA A 15 -4.02 15.23 8.83
C ALA A 15 -5.50 14.85 8.64
N ALA A 16 -6.02 14.96 7.41
CA ALA A 16 -7.39 14.53 7.08
C ALA A 16 -7.49 13.04 6.72
N LEU A 17 -6.40 12.41 6.29
CA LEU A 17 -6.37 11.01 5.86
C LEU A 17 -6.02 10.02 6.98
N PHE A 18 -5.11 10.40 7.88
CA PHE A 18 -4.69 9.51 8.95
C PHE A 18 -5.74 9.45 10.06
N GLY A 19 -6.08 8.23 10.47
CA GLY A 19 -6.91 7.94 11.62
C GLY A 19 -6.32 6.79 12.43
N ASP A 20 -6.73 6.71 13.70
CA ASP A 20 -6.25 5.68 14.62
C ASP A 20 -7.16 4.46 14.57
N ALA A 21 -6.56 3.27 14.43
CA ALA A 21 -7.27 2.00 14.44
C ALA A 21 -6.39 0.89 15.01
N VAL A 22 -7.01 -0.15 15.57
CA VAL A 22 -6.34 -1.37 16.03
C VAL A 22 -7.03 -2.57 15.40
N SER A 23 -6.23 -3.53 14.91
CA SER A 23 -6.72 -4.81 14.40
C SER A 23 -5.84 -5.95 14.93
N ALA A 24 -6.41 -7.15 15.01
CA ALA A 24 -5.69 -8.36 15.38
C ALA A 24 -6.23 -9.55 14.57
N CYS A 25 -5.35 -10.49 14.24
CA CYS A 25 -5.71 -11.76 13.63
C CYS A 25 -4.93 -12.89 14.30
N VAL A 26 -5.44 -14.12 14.20
CA VAL A 26 -4.75 -15.34 14.65
C VAL A 26 -4.34 -16.13 13.43
N MET A 27 -3.06 -16.49 13.36
CA MET A 27 -2.51 -17.35 12.33
C MET A 27 -2.16 -18.70 12.94
N ARG A 28 -2.45 -19.78 12.21
CA ARG A 28 -2.11 -21.15 12.59
C ARG A 28 -1.32 -21.78 11.45
N ALA A 29 -0.38 -22.65 11.81
CA ALA A 29 0.39 -23.46 10.87
C ALA A 29 -0.25 -24.85 10.65
N ASP A 30 -1.57 -24.95 10.79
CA ASP A 30 -2.36 -26.16 10.59
C ASP A 30 -3.68 -25.84 9.86
N ASP A 31 -4.31 -26.88 9.32
CA ASP A 31 -5.59 -26.77 8.59
C ASP A 31 -6.81 -27.01 9.48
N GLN A 32 -6.67 -26.87 10.81
CA GLN A 32 -7.72 -27.24 11.77
C GLN A 32 -8.70 -26.09 12.06
N ALA A 33 -8.50 -24.91 11.47
CA ALA A 33 -9.39 -23.76 11.61
C ALA A 33 -9.87 -23.24 10.25
N PRO A 34 -11.11 -22.73 10.15
CA PRO A 34 -11.58 -22.05 8.95
C PRO A 34 -10.91 -20.67 8.80
N GLY A 35 -10.78 -20.19 7.56
CA GLY A 35 -10.27 -18.85 7.26
C GLY A 35 -9.52 -18.78 5.92
N PHE A 36 -8.92 -17.61 5.66
CA PHE A 36 -8.02 -17.44 4.51
C PHE A 36 -6.71 -18.21 4.74
N LYS A 37 -6.22 -18.87 3.69
CA LYS A 37 -4.90 -19.50 3.66
C LYS A 37 -3.92 -18.60 2.92
N ILE A 38 -2.72 -18.45 3.45
CA ILE A 38 -1.63 -17.76 2.75
C ILE A 38 -1.02 -18.75 1.77
N ALA A 39 -1.22 -18.51 0.47
CA ALA A 39 -0.63 -19.33 -0.59
C ALA A 39 0.83 -18.94 -0.88
N ASN A 40 1.12 -17.64 -0.89
CA ASN A 40 2.45 -17.08 -1.10
C ASN A 40 2.56 -15.68 -0.49
N THR A 41 3.79 -15.20 -0.27
CA THR A 41 4.09 -13.84 0.17
C THR A 41 5.27 -13.29 -0.61
N GLY A 42 5.19 -12.04 -1.07
CA GLY A 42 6.28 -11.33 -1.73
C GLY A 42 6.38 -9.88 -1.27
N SER A 43 7.54 -9.28 -1.43
CA SER A 43 7.77 -7.87 -1.14
C SER A 43 8.67 -7.26 -2.21
N TYR A 44 8.31 -6.07 -2.70
CA TYR A 44 9.09 -5.30 -3.65
C TYR A 44 9.26 -3.87 -3.13
N PHE A 45 10.49 -3.37 -3.18
CA PHE A 45 10.81 -1.98 -2.86
C PHE A 45 11.18 -1.26 -4.15
N LEU A 46 10.41 -0.25 -4.52
CA LEU A 46 10.65 0.51 -5.73
C LEU A 46 11.98 1.31 -5.59
N PRO A 47 12.94 1.14 -6.51
CA PRO A 47 14.20 1.88 -6.43
C PRO A 47 14.00 3.39 -6.53
N ASP A 48 14.89 4.15 -5.87
CA ASP A 48 14.94 5.62 -5.86
C ASP A 48 13.63 6.32 -5.42
N SER A 49 12.76 5.60 -4.70
CA SER A 49 11.44 6.08 -4.27
C SER A 49 11.35 6.40 -2.79
N GLU A 50 12.46 6.43 -2.05
CA GLU A 50 12.52 6.67 -0.60
C GLU A 50 11.86 8.00 -0.21
N HIS A 51 11.88 8.97 -1.11
CA HIS A 51 11.32 10.31 -0.89
C HIS A 51 9.81 10.39 -1.12
N TYR A 52 9.18 9.35 -1.71
CA TYR A 52 7.75 9.36 -2.02
C TYR A 52 6.88 9.35 -0.77
N ILE A 53 7.20 8.47 0.18
CA ILE A 53 6.52 8.35 1.45
C ILE A 53 7.59 8.26 2.52
N LYS A 54 7.76 9.31 3.32
CA LYS A 54 8.77 9.32 4.37
C LYS A 54 8.33 10.10 5.60
N TYR A 55 9.09 9.91 6.66
CA TYR A 55 9.06 10.72 7.85
C TYR A 55 10.38 11.45 8.02
N ASP A 56 10.33 12.77 8.12
CA ASP A 56 11.45 13.54 8.67
C ASP A 56 11.35 13.46 10.20
N VAL A 57 12.38 12.90 10.85
CA VAL A 57 12.46 12.78 12.31
C VAL A 57 13.11 14.04 12.86
N LYS A 58 12.38 14.77 13.71
CA LYS A 58 12.83 16.00 14.37
C LYS A 58 12.57 15.93 15.87
N ASP A 59 13.06 16.92 16.61
CA ASP A 59 12.79 17.04 18.05
C ASP A 59 11.29 17.15 18.37
N SER A 60 10.50 17.70 17.44
CA SER A 60 9.04 17.77 17.50
C SER A 60 8.34 16.45 17.10
N GLY A 61 9.09 15.38 16.84
CA GLY A 61 8.58 14.06 16.49
C GLY A 61 8.62 13.77 14.98
N PHE A 62 7.67 12.97 14.52
CA PHE A 62 7.62 12.49 13.14
C PHE A 62 6.84 13.43 12.23
N HIS A 63 7.50 13.98 11.22
CA HIS A 63 6.90 14.84 10.20
C HIS A 63 6.68 14.05 8.92
N PHE A 64 5.43 13.70 8.64
CA PHE A 64 5.08 12.92 7.45
C PHE A 64 5.16 13.77 6.20
N THR A 65 5.79 13.25 5.15
CA THR A 65 5.80 13.89 3.83
C THR A 65 5.38 12.89 2.76
N LEU A 66 4.56 13.36 1.83
CA LEU A 66 4.06 12.62 0.70
C LEU A 66 4.39 13.36 -0.59
N ASP A 67 5.18 12.73 -1.46
CA ASP A 67 5.39 13.22 -2.81
C ASP A 67 4.22 12.79 -3.71
N LYS A 68 3.75 13.71 -4.57
CA LYS A 68 2.70 13.42 -5.54
C LYS A 68 3.11 12.36 -6.58
N ALA A 69 4.40 12.17 -6.80
CA ALA A 69 4.96 11.20 -7.73
C ALA A 69 4.57 9.75 -7.38
N VAL A 70 4.28 9.46 -6.10
CA VAL A 70 3.82 8.15 -5.64
C VAL A 70 2.58 7.67 -6.38
N MET A 71 1.70 8.58 -6.81
CA MET A 71 0.48 8.22 -7.53
C MET A 71 0.80 7.68 -8.94
N ASN A 72 1.94 8.05 -9.50
CA ASN A 72 2.33 7.65 -10.86
C ASN A 72 3.25 6.42 -10.85
N SER A 73 3.64 5.91 -9.68
CA SER A 73 4.56 4.77 -9.56
C SER A 73 3.85 3.43 -9.66
N ILE A 74 2.51 3.40 -9.65
CA ILE A 74 1.74 2.16 -9.70
C ILE A 74 2.02 1.38 -10.99
N LYS A 75 2.17 2.06 -12.13
CA LYS A 75 2.59 1.45 -13.40
C LYS A 75 3.93 0.69 -13.31
N ASP A 76 4.82 1.13 -12.42
CA ASP A 76 6.16 0.55 -12.26
C ASP A 76 6.14 -0.64 -11.28
N VAL A 77 5.12 -0.71 -10.41
CA VAL A 77 4.95 -1.77 -9.41
C VAL A 77 3.97 -2.86 -9.87
N ALA A 78 2.98 -2.53 -10.69
CA ALA A 78 1.97 -3.47 -11.19
C ALA A 78 2.57 -4.73 -11.84
N PRO A 79 3.65 -4.67 -12.66
CA PRO A 79 4.28 -5.86 -13.21
C PRO A 79 4.79 -6.85 -12.15
N MET A 80 5.27 -6.34 -11.01
CA MET A 80 5.75 -7.19 -9.90
C MET A 80 4.57 -7.87 -9.17
N MET A 81 3.40 -7.22 -9.13
CA MET A 81 2.17 -7.83 -8.60
C MET A 81 1.67 -8.94 -9.53
N GLU A 82 1.69 -8.70 -10.84
CA GLU A 82 1.38 -9.70 -11.87
C GLU A 82 2.31 -10.91 -11.76
N GLU A 83 3.63 -10.69 -11.64
CA GLU A 83 4.62 -11.76 -11.50
C GLU A 83 4.35 -12.62 -10.26
N LEU A 84 4.17 -12.00 -9.08
CA LEU A 84 3.86 -12.72 -7.84
C LEU A 84 2.56 -13.54 -7.93
N ASN A 85 1.53 -12.98 -8.56
CA ASN A 85 0.26 -13.66 -8.76
C ASN A 85 0.42 -14.86 -9.71
N TYR A 86 1.11 -14.66 -10.82
CA TYR A 86 1.34 -15.68 -11.84
C TYR A 86 2.20 -16.83 -11.31
N GLU A 87 3.24 -16.55 -10.54
CA GLU A 87 4.06 -17.58 -9.88
C GLU A 87 3.25 -18.46 -8.92
N THR A 88 2.22 -17.89 -8.30
CA THR A 88 1.41 -18.58 -7.28
C THR A 88 0.23 -19.34 -7.89
N PHE A 89 -0.47 -18.74 -8.85
CA PHE A 89 -1.76 -19.21 -9.35
C PHE A 89 -1.77 -19.51 -10.86
N ASN A 90 -0.68 -19.21 -11.57
CA ASN A 90 -0.55 -19.39 -13.02
C ASN A 90 -1.67 -18.68 -13.82
N GLN A 91 -2.04 -17.48 -13.38
CA GLN A 91 -3.04 -16.62 -14.00
C GLN A 91 -2.74 -15.13 -13.79
N HIS A 92 -3.36 -14.27 -14.59
CA HIS A 92 -3.26 -12.81 -14.43
C HIS A 92 -4.10 -12.33 -13.24
N CYS A 93 -3.76 -11.16 -12.70
CA CYS A 93 -4.48 -10.59 -11.56
C CYS A 93 -5.97 -10.42 -11.89
N ALA A 94 -6.31 -9.89 -13.07
CA ALA A 94 -7.69 -9.68 -13.52
C ALA A 94 -8.61 -10.93 -13.43
N GLN A 95 -8.05 -12.13 -13.32
CA GLN A 95 -8.78 -13.39 -13.18
C GLN A 95 -9.09 -13.77 -11.72
N ASN A 96 -8.59 -13.02 -10.74
CA ASN A 96 -8.85 -13.24 -9.32
C ASN A 96 -10.26 -12.75 -8.94
N ASP A 97 -10.89 -13.43 -7.99
CA ASP A 97 -12.27 -13.11 -7.56
C ASP A 97 -12.39 -11.76 -6.83
N PHE A 98 -11.37 -11.37 -6.07
CA PHE A 98 -11.38 -10.12 -5.29
C PHE A 98 -9.96 -9.65 -4.96
N PHE A 99 -9.86 -8.38 -4.60
CA PHE A 99 -8.62 -7.73 -4.18
C PHE A 99 -8.80 -6.95 -2.89
N ILE A 100 -7.74 -6.89 -2.09
CA ILE A 100 -7.64 -6.01 -0.93
C ILE A 100 -6.40 -5.16 -1.10
N PHE A 101 -6.60 -3.89 -1.45
CA PHE A 101 -5.52 -2.91 -1.59
C PHE A 101 -5.53 -1.91 -0.45
N HIS A 102 -4.39 -1.72 0.21
CA HIS A 102 -4.19 -0.52 1.00
C HIS A 102 -3.91 0.65 0.05
N THR A 103 -4.82 1.60 0.00
CA THR A 103 -4.67 2.79 -0.85
C THR A 103 -4.67 4.02 0.03
N GLY A 104 -3.57 4.79 -0.01
CA GLY A 104 -3.47 6.07 0.72
C GLY A 104 -4.42 7.15 0.18
N GLY A 105 -5.11 6.89 -0.92
CA GLY A 105 -6.11 7.77 -1.52
C GLY A 105 -6.70 7.18 -2.79
N ARG A 106 -7.85 7.73 -3.20
CA ARG A 106 -8.65 7.24 -4.34
C ARG A 106 -7.85 7.07 -5.65
N LYS A 107 -6.92 7.99 -5.94
CA LYS A 107 -6.13 7.93 -7.17
C LYS A 107 -5.22 6.69 -7.24
N ILE A 108 -4.69 6.20 -6.11
CA ILE A 108 -3.89 4.97 -6.10
C ILE A 108 -4.76 3.77 -6.47
N LEU A 109 -6.00 3.73 -5.96
CA LEU A 109 -6.95 2.68 -6.31
C LEU A 109 -7.28 2.69 -7.81
N ASP A 110 -7.57 3.87 -8.36
CA ASP A 110 -7.90 4.01 -9.79
C ASP A 110 -6.73 3.57 -10.68
N GLU A 111 -5.49 3.89 -10.30
CA GLU A 111 -4.30 3.43 -11.02
C GLU A 111 -4.10 1.92 -10.89
N LEU A 112 -4.36 1.32 -9.72
CA LEU A 112 -4.27 -0.15 -9.57
C LEU A 112 -5.27 -0.86 -10.49
N VAL A 113 -6.51 -0.38 -10.52
CA VAL A 113 -7.55 -0.91 -11.40
C VAL A 113 -7.14 -0.80 -12.87
N LEU A 114 -6.64 0.37 -13.27
CA LEU A 114 -6.19 0.61 -14.63
C LEU A 114 -4.99 -0.26 -15.04
N GLN A 115 -3.96 -0.36 -14.19
CA GLN A 115 -2.70 -1.04 -14.53
C GLN A 115 -2.80 -2.56 -14.43
N LEU A 116 -3.75 -3.09 -13.66
CA LEU A 116 -3.98 -4.54 -13.49
C LEU A 116 -5.21 -5.08 -14.25
N ASP A 117 -5.86 -4.23 -15.04
CA ASP A 117 -7.05 -4.58 -15.84
C ASP A 117 -8.20 -5.19 -15.01
N LEU A 118 -8.49 -4.55 -13.86
CA LEU A 118 -9.49 -5.02 -12.88
C LEU A 118 -10.91 -4.48 -13.12
#